data_AF-A0A7G9G8K8-F1
#
_entry.id   AF-A0A7G9G8K8-F1
#
_cell.length_a   1.000
_cell.length_b   1.000
_cell.length_c   1.000
_cell.angle_alpha   90.00
_cell.angle_beta   90.00
_cell.angle_gamma   90.00
#
_symmetry.space_group_name_H-M   'P 1'
#
loop_
_entity.id
_entity.type
_entity.pdbx_description
1 polymer ?
#
loop_
_entity_poly.entity_id
_entity_poly.type
_entity_poly.pdbx_seq_one_letter_code
_entity_poly.pdbx_strand_id
1 'polypeptide(L)'
;MANAQLAVVKLIWDIILGKTEGVSKVSYFPQKLPFPGHEIQQAFPRATPESQGISSERLAKLIEDLYQVKKTDIHHFMAVRNGRVISECDYAPYQHGVWHVTYSMCKSITGMAVGLLIDEGKLKLEDNIYDIFEKKVKLLQKIFRPVLKIEHLLTMTSGIAFNETGALSGDDWVGEYLASPLRNTPGTVFEYNSMNSYMLSAVVTELTGMTMLDYLKERLFEPLGIKNVMWETCPKGITKGGWGLFLCLEDMAKLGQMYLQKGKWNGRQLLSESWIEESTKKHQESNPGTYGYGYQLWMEERPGSFEFNGMLGQNVVIYPDLNMVLAFNAGSNELNQECILLNIVRECFPPEFHAEEQLPEDPLALRSLRALEKRMGGLTRPYPAILRGGWTRGKRRKGNDCGSFWKAKARAISGCTYELDHKNIGLFPLLLQSAHNNYTNGIRRIRFEMEQDQFYLLVQEGDAIHRLPVGVGQAEITKVVVHEEEYLLAVTGEFVKDEDGNEVLKLDLAFLEEASRRKLKCIFLEDGLRLEWNETPGRDLILEGVEYGLAELESNFFFNILKEKGGMDIIRTLICDAIEPVVFARRTDTPLL
;
A
#
# COMPACT_ATOMS: atom_id res chain seq x y z
N MET A 1 -8.51 -9.79 -25.73
CA MET A 1 -8.69 -10.69 -24.57
C MET A 1 -7.75 -11.90 -24.61
N ALA A 2 -7.79 -12.79 -25.61
CA ALA A 2 -6.93 -13.98 -25.65
C ALA A 2 -5.40 -13.71 -25.50
N ASN A 3 -4.89 -12.64 -26.11
CA ASN A 3 -3.46 -12.28 -26.02
C ASN A 3 -3.03 -11.74 -24.64
N ALA A 4 -3.91 -11.02 -23.95
CA ALA A 4 -3.66 -10.47 -22.62
C ALA A 4 -3.74 -11.55 -21.55
N GLN A 5 -4.77 -12.38 -21.64
CA GLN A 5 -4.96 -13.58 -20.84
C GLN A 5 -3.75 -14.54 -20.93
N LEU A 6 -3.27 -14.80 -22.15
CA LEU A 6 -2.07 -15.62 -22.36
C LEU A 6 -0.79 -14.96 -21.82
N ALA A 7 -0.69 -13.62 -21.87
CA ALA A 7 0.44 -12.89 -21.31
C ALA A 7 0.53 -13.04 -19.79
N VAL A 8 -0.62 -13.00 -19.10
CA VAL A 8 -0.71 -13.11 -17.64
C VAL A 8 -0.40 -14.53 -17.17
N VAL A 9 -0.96 -15.53 -17.86
CA VAL A 9 -0.61 -16.94 -17.59
C VAL A 9 0.88 -17.18 -17.80
N LYS A 10 1.46 -16.63 -18.87
CA LYS A 10 2.89 -16.72 -19.13
C LYS A 10 3.71 -16.02 -18.03
N LEU A 11 3.30 -14.82 -17.61
CA LEU A 11 3.96 -14.06 -16.53
C LEU A 11 3.95 -14.86 -15.22
N ILE A 12 2.79 -15.37 -14.79
CA ILE A 12 2.67 -16.19 -13.58
C ILE A 12 3.57 -17.43 -13.70
N TRP A 13 3.54 -18.10 -14.85
CA TRP A 13 4.37 -19.29 -15.08
C TRP A 13 5.87 -18.99 -15.08
N ASP A 14 6.29 -17.89 -15.72
CA ASP A 14 7.68 -17.48 -15.76
C ASP A 14 8.16 -17.01 -14.36
N ILE A 15 7.31 -16.36 -13.55
CA ILE A 15 7.57 -16.06 -12.13
C ILE A 15 7.77 -17.35 -11.32
N ILE A 16 6.87 -18.33 -11.44
CA ILE A 16 6.99 -19.64 -10.78
C ILE A 16 8.32 -20.32 -11.17
N LEU A 17 8.68 -20.24 -12.45
CA LEU A 17 9.93 -20.82 -12.97
C LEU A 17 11.18 -19.97 -12.67
N GLY A 18 11.04 -18.76 -12.10
CA GLY A 18 12.15 -17.85 -11.83
C GLY A 18 12.78 -17.21 -13.06
N LYS A 19 12.04 -17.14 -14.16
CA LYS A 19 12.45 -16.49 -15.41
C LYS A 19 12.00 -15.03 -15.38
N THR A 20 12.71 -14.19 -14.64
CA THR A 20 12.32 -12.80 -14.42
C THR A 20 12.83 -11.83 -15.49
N GLU A 21 13.87 -12.21 -16.25
CA GLU A 21 14.34 -11.42 -17.41
C GLU A 21 13.28 -11.40 -18.53
N GLY A 22 12.81 -10.20 -18.89
CA GLY A 22 11.82 -10.02 -19.96
C GLY A 22 10.47 -10.65 -19.66
N VAL A 23 10.15 -10.86 -18.37
CA VAL A 23 8.92 -11.54 -17.94
C VAL A 23 7.66 -10.74 -18.28
N SER A 24 7.74 -9.42 -18.15
CA SER A 24 6.66 -8.50 -18.48
C SER A 24 6.69 -8.10 -19.95
N LYS A 25 5.51 -8.00 -20.56
CA LYS A 25 5.36 -7.39 -21.89
C LYS A 25 5.30 -5.86 -21.83
N VAL A 26 5.17 -5.31 -20.62
CA VAL A 26 5.19 -3.88 -20.36
C VAL A 26 6.63 -3.45 -20.18
N SER A 27 7.05 -2.45 -20.94
CA SER A 27 8.40 -1.91 -20.83
C SER A 27 8.64 -1.36 -19.41
N TYR A 28 9.67 -1.86 -18.73
CA TYR A 28 10.13 -1.31 -17.46
C TYR A 28 11.03 -0.10 -17.70
N PHE A 29 10.85 0.91 -16.87
CA PHE A 29 11.76 2.03 -16.69
C PHE A 29 11.66 2.48 -15.23
N PRO A 30 12.76 2.95 -14.61
CA PRO A 30 12.71 3.47 -13.24
C PRO A 30 11.78 4.68 -13.16
N GLN A 31 10.84 4.66 -12.22
CA GLN A 31 9.84 5.70 -11.99
C GLN A 31 9.91 6.24 -10.56
N LYS A 32 10.22 5.38 -9.60
CA LYS A 32 10.25 5.75 -8.20
C LYS A 32 11.46 6.64 -7.90
N LEU A 33 11.16 7.87 -7.50
CA LEU A 33 12.16 8.81 -7.00
C LEU A 33 12.59 8.43 -5.57
N PRO A 34 13.84 8.73 -5.18
CA PRO A 34 14.24 8.67 -3.78
C PRO A 34 13.34 9.57 -2.92
N PHE A 35 13.01 9.13 -1.71
CA PHE A 35 12.26 9.95 -0.76
C PHE A 35 12.99 11.29 -0.54
N PRO A 36 12.38 12.45 -0.87
CA PRO A 36 13.05 13.75 -0.83
C PRO A 36 13.33 14.26 0.59
N GLY A 37 12.88 13.52 1.62
CA GLY A 37 12.91 13.95 3.01
C GLY A 37 11.58 14.55 3.45
N HIS A 38 11.42 14.70 4.75
CA HIS A 38 10.18 15.17 5.34
C HIS A 38 10.10 16.71 5.33
N GLU A 39 9.16 17.26 4.54
CA GLU A 39 8.82 18.69 4.56
C GLU A 39 7.30 18.87 4.45
N ILE A 40 6.62 18.98 5.59
CA ILE A 40 5.19 19.34 5.60
C ILE A 40 5.05 20.87 5.58
N GLN A 41 4.54 21.40 4.47
CA GLN A 41 4.10 22.79 4.40
C GLN A 41 2.65 22.90 4.84
N GLN A 42 2.25 24.03 5.42
CA GLN A 42 0.88 24.25 5.92
C GLN A 42 0.40 23.12 6.86
N ALA A 43 1.27 22.67 7.77
CA ALA A 43 0.92 21.66 8.77
C ALA A 43 -0.31 22.08 9.59
N PHE A 44 -1.18 21.12 9.90
CA PHE A 44 -2.32 21.34 10.75
C PHE A 44 -1.89 21.81 12.13
N PRO A 45 -2.60 22.76 12.75
CA PRO A 45 -2.41 23.02 14.16
C PRO A 45 -2.82 21.79 14.98
N ARG A 46 -2.05 21.47 16.03
CA ARG A 46 -2.38 20.39 16.98
C ARG A 46 -3.27 20.94 18.11
N ALA A 47 -4.16 20.10 18.65
CA ALA A 47 -5.00 20.39 19.81
C ALA A 47 -5.16 19.16 20.71
N THR A 48 -5.69 19.35 21.92
CA THR A 48 -6.07 18.22 22.77
C THR A 48 -7.38 17.61 22.23
N PRO A 49 -7.55 16.28 22.29
CA PRO A 49 -8.83 15.65 21.96
C PRO A 49 -10.00 16.30 22.71
N GLU A 50 -9.84 16.58 24.01
CA GLU A 50 -10.89 17.12 24.88
C GLU A 50 -11.34 18.52 24.42
N SER A 51 -10.40 19.39 24.07
CA SER A 51 -10.71 20.71 23.50
C SER A 51 -11.49 20.63 22.19
N GLN A 52 -11.43 19.48 21.53
CA GLN A 52 -12.15 19.15 20.31
C GLN A 52 -13.18 18.05 20.59
N GLY A 53 -13.80 17.98 21.77
CA GLY A 53 -14.99 17.17 22.00
C GLY A 53 -14.81 15.64 21.92
N ILE A 54 -13.58 15.14 21.85
CA ILE A 54 -13.25 13.71 21.77
C ILE A 54 -12.42 13.32 22.99
N SER A 55 -12.72 12.20 23.64
CA SER A 55 -11.91 11.74 24.79
C SER A 55 -10.55 11.20 24.33
N SER A 56 -9.47 11.57 25.02
CA SER A 56 -8.15 10.95 24.83
C SER A 56 -8.15 9.45 25.09
N GLU A 57 -8.99 8.94 26.01
CA GLU A 57 -9.10 7.51 26.27
C GLU A 57 -9.67 6.74 25.07
N ARG A 58 -10.64 7.34 24.36
CA ARG A 58 -11.23 6.74 23.16
C ARG A 58 -10.18 6.59 22.05
N LEU A 59 -9.38 7.63 21.82
CA LEU A 59 -8.31 7.59 20.82
C LEU A 59 -7.18 6.64 21.25
N ALA A 60 -6.87 6.58 22.54
CA ALA A 60 -5.89 5.63 23.05
C ALA A 60 -6.35 4.18 22.84
N LYS A 61 -7.64 3.89 23.08
CA LYS A 61 -8.23 2.58 22.80
C LYS A 61 -8.16 2.24 21.31
N LEU A 62 -8.51 3.18 20.41
CA LEU A 62 -8.39 2.97 18.97
C LEU A 62 -6.96 2.60 18.55
N ILE A 63 -5.97 3.36 19.02
CA ILE A 63 -4.55 3.11 18.74
C ILE A 63 -4.12 1.72 19.24
N GLU A 64 -4.56 1.34 20.45
CA GLU A 64 -4.21 0.04 21.01
C GLU A 64 -4.89 -1.10 20.25
N ASP A 65 -6.19 -1.00 19.94
CA ASP A 65 -6.93 -2.02 19.21
C ASP A 65 -6.35 -2.24 17.80
N LEU A 66 -6.01 -1.16 17.09
CA LEU A 66 -5.34 -1.22 15.78
C LEU A 66 -4.01 -1.97 15.86
N TYR A 67 -3.22 -1.79 16.92
CA TYR A 67 -1.92 -2.44 17.10
C TYR A 67 -1.99 -3.91 17.53
N GLN A 68 -2.98 -4.25 18.36
CA GLN A 68 -3.14 -5.60 18.89
C GLN A 68 -3.59 -6.58 17.81
N VAL A 69 -4.40 -6.12 16.86
CA VAL A 69 -4.89 -6.96 15.76
C VAL A 69 -3.86 -7.04 14.65
N LYS A 70 -2.95 -8.02 14.71
CA LYS A 70 -1.82 -8.16 13.77
C LYS A 70 -2.16 -8.22 12.28
N LYS A 71 -3.41 -8.52 11.91
CA LYS A 71 -3.88 -8.49 10.52
C LYS A 71 -4.02 -7.08 9.94
N THR A 72 -4.16 -6.05 10.78
CA THR A 72 -4.17 -4.66 10.32
C THR A 72 -2.79 -4.24 9.82
N ASP A 73 -1.71 -4.74 10.42
CA ASP A 73 -0.34 -4.24 10.24
C ASP A 73 -0.33 -2.72 10.09
N ILE A 74 -0.90 -2.00 11.07
CA ILE A 74 -1.03 -0.55 11.01
C ILE A 74 0.36 0.11 10.99
N HIS A 75 0.56 1.08 10.09
CA HIS A 75 1.83 1.81 9.94
C HIS A 75 1.74 3.22 10.51
N HIS A 76 0.68 3.94 10.12
CA HIS A 76 0.45 5.32 10.53
C HIS A 76 -1.03 5.60 10.76
N PHE A 77 -1.34 6.47 11.73
CA PHE A 77 -2.68 6.94 12.06
C PHE A 77 -2.67 8.44 12.36
N MET A 78 -3.68 9.16 11.86
CA MET A 78 -3.94 10.55 12.22
C MET A 78 -5.44 10.82 12.30
N ALA A 79 -5.85 11.53 13.35
CA ALA A 79 -7.20 12.06 13.52
C ALA A 79 -7.18 13.60 13.49
N VAL A 80 -7.95 14.17 12.56
CA VAL A 80 -8.14 15.61 12.41
C VAL A 80 -9.60 15.93 12.69
N ARG A 81 -9.89 16.83 13.63
CA ARG A 81 -11.25 17.35 13.86
C ARG A 81 -11.22 18.87 13.86
N ASN A 82 -12.21 19.50 13.20
CA ASN A 82 -12.29 20.96 13.06
C ASN A 82 -11.00 21.59 12.47
N GLY A 83 -10.31 20.89 11.57
CA GLY A 83 -9.05 21.35 11.00
C GLY A 83 -7.85 21.31 11.96
N ARG A 84 -7.92 20.53 13.04
CA ARG A 84 -6.85 20.36 14.03
C ARG A 84 -6.50 18.90 14.23
N VAL A 85 -5.21 18.57 14.28
CA VAL A 85 -4.77 17.21 14.66
C VAL A 85 -5.01 17.02 16.16
N ILE A 86 -5.84 16.03 16.49
CA ILE A 86 -6.18 15.68 17.88
C ILE A 86 -5.37 14.48 18.38
N SER A 87 -5.00 13.57 17.47
CA SER A 87 -4.13 12.43 17.73
C SER A 87 -3.39 12.02 16.46
N GLU A 88 -2.15 11.58 16.62
CA GLU A 88 -1.30 11.08 15.54
C GLU A 88 -0.37 10.02 16.12
N CYS A 89 -0.24 8.88 15.43
CA CYS A 89 0.53 7.74 15.92
C CYS A 89 1.23 7.04 14.75
N ASP A 90 2.54 6.94 14.84
CA ASP A 90 3.36 6.07 14.00
C ASP A 90 3.61 4.75 14.73
N TYR A 91 3.61 3.64 14.01
CA TYR A 91 3.87 2.32 14.57
C TYR A 91 5.23 1.83 14.08
N ALA A 92 6.14 1.53 15.01
CA ALA A 92 7.47 1.06 14.66
C ALA A 92 7.39 -0.19 13.75
N PRO A 93 8.23 -0.28 12.70
CA PRO A 93 9.39 0.57 12.44
C PRO A 93 9.12 1.80 11.56
N TYR A 94 7.85 2.09 11.20
CA TYR A 94 7.51 3.19 10.31
C TYR A 94 7.75 4.55 10.98
N GLN A 95 8.30 5.48 10.20
CA GLN A 95 8.75 6.76 10.68
C GLN A 95 7.82 7.88 10.27
N HIS A 96 7.57 8.80 11.19
CA HIS A 96 6.79 10.00 10.94
C HIS A 96 7.27 10.73 9.68
N GLY A 97 6.33 11.09 8.81
CA GLY A 97 6.59 11.96 7.67
C GLY A 97 7.20 11.29 6.45
N VAL A 98 7.50 10.00 6.50
CA VAL A 98 7.82 9.20 5.30
C VAL A 98 6.57 9.13 4.44
N TRP A 99 6.71 9.40 3.13
CA TRP A 99 5.59 9.23 2.21
C TRP A 99 5.23 7.74 2.09
N HIS A 100 4.03 7.45 1.64
CA HIS A 100 3.57 6.08 1.54
C HIS A 100 2.80 5.91 0.25
N VAL A 101 2.95 4.75 -0.39
CA VAL A 101 2.11 4.36 -1.51
C VAL A 101 0.63 4.38 -1.08
N THR A 102 -0.24 4.94 -1.93
CA THR A 102 -1.66 5.07 -1.60
C THR A 102 -2.54 4.01 -2.28
N TYR A 103 -2.00 3.27 -3.25
CA TYR A 103 -2.76 2.42 -4.18
C TYR A 103 -4.04 3.11 -4.68
N SER A 104 -5.19 2.44 -4.62
CA SER A 104 -6.48 2.92 -5.12
C SER A 104 -7.01 4.19 -4.47
N MET A 105 -6.49 4.63 -3.32
CA MET A 105 -6.91 5.87 -2.68
C MET A 105 -6.74 7.07 -3.64
N CYS A 106 -5.74 7.01 -4.52
CA CYS A 106 -5.47 8.07 -5.50
C CYS A 106 -6.58 8.29 -6.52
N LYS A 107 -7.51 7.33 -6.67
CA LYS A 107 -8.67 7.45 -7.55
C LYS A 107 -9.54 8.65 -7.19
N SER A 108 -9.69 8.93 -5.90
CA SER A 108 -10.45 10.10 -5.44
C SER A 108 -9.79 11.40 -5.91
N ILE A 109 -8.46 11.45 -5.97
CA ILE A 109 -7.70 12.58 -6.53
C ILE A 109 -7.84 12.67 -8.06
N THR A 110 -7.91 11.53 -8.76
CA THR A 110 -8.28 11.50 -10.19
C THR A 110 -9.68 12.07 -10.40
N GLY A 111 -10.63 11.74 -9.52
CA GLY A 111 -11.96 12.37 -9.48
C GLY A 111 -11.88 13.88 -9.32
N MET A 112 -11.02 14.39 -8.44
CA MET A 112 -10.80 15.84 -8.29
C MET A 112 -10.30 16.49 -9.58
N ALA A 113 -9.39 15.85 -10.33
CA ALA A 113 -8.91 16.36 -11.61
C ALA A 113 -10.03 16.50 -12.64
N VAL A 114 -10.93 15.52 -12.68
CA VAL A 114 -12.14 15.54 -13.53
C VAL A 114 -13.09 16.65 -13.10
N GLY A 115 -13.31 16.82 -11.79
CA GLY A 115 -14.11 17.91 -11.24
C GLY A 115 -13.57 19.28 -11.62
N LEU A 116 -12.24 19.47 -11.56
CA LEU A 116 -11.59 20.71 -12.02
C LEU A 116 -11.83 20.97 -13.52
N LEU A 117 -11.77 19.95 -14.38
CA LEU A 117 -12.06 20.13 -15.81
C LEU A 117 -13.52 20.51 -16.07
N ILE A 118 -14.44 19.96 -15.28
CA ILE A 118 -15.87 20.31 -15.34
C ILE A 118 -16.08 21.76 -14.87
N ASP A 119 -15.46 22.15 -13.76
CA ASP A 119 -15.49 23.52 -13.25
C ASP A 119 -14.90 24.53 -14.26
N GLU A 120 -13.84 24.13 -14.98
CA GLU A 120 -13.23 24.91 -16.07
C GLU A 120 -14.06 24.90 -17.38
N GLY A 121 -15.17 24.14 -17.43
CA GLY A 121 -16.04 24.02 -18.60
C GLY A 121 -15.42 23.24 -19.77
N LYS A 122 -14.33 22.50 -19.52
CA LYS A 122 -13.60 21.71 -20.54
C LYS A 122 -14.13 20.29 -20.71
N LEU A 123 -14.91 19.82 -19.76
CA LEU A 123 -15.45 18.46 -19.73
C LEU A 123 -16.88 18.49 -19.18
N LYS A 124 -17.71 17.56 -19.63
CA LYS A 124 -19.04 17.26 -19.07
C LYS A 124 -19.14 15.79 -18.72
N LEU A 125 -20.02 15.46 -17.78
CA LEU A 125 -20.27 14.09 -17.37
C LEU A 125 -20.79 13.22 -18.53
N GLU A 126 -21.55 13.82 -19.44
CA GLU A 126 -22.14 13.16 -20.60
C GLU A 126 -21.18 13.03 -21.79
N ASP A 127 -20.00 13.64 -21.71
CA ASP A 127 -19.04 13.57 -22.81
C ASP A 127 -18.62 12.12 -23.05
N ASN A 128 -18.58 11.77 -24.32
CA ASN A 128 -18.27 10.41 -24.77
C ASN A 128 -16.77 10.26 -24.99
N ILE A 129 -16.15 9.24 -24.39
CA ILE A 129 -14.70 9.06 -24.47
C ILE A 129 -14.19 8.89 -25.91
N TYR A 130 -15.01 8.32 -26.80
CA TYR A 130 -14.61 8.10 -28.20
C TYR A 130 -14.55 9.41 -29.01
N ASP A 131 -15.27 10.44 -28.58
CA ASP A 131 -15.20 11.77 -29.19
C ASP A 131 -13.97 12.53 -28.69
N ILE A 132 -13.64 12.40 -27.40
CA ILE A 132 -12.42 12.98 -26.81
C ILE A 132 -11.17 12.41 -27.49
N PHE A 133 -11.13 11.10 -27.74
CA PHE A 133 -10.00 10.42 -28.37
C PHE A 133 -10.19 10.14 -29.87
N GLU A 134 -10.93 10.97 -30.60
CA GLU A 134 -11.30 10.70 -32.00
C GLU A 134 -10.11 10.38 -32.92
N LYS A 135 -8.92 10.94 -32.64
CA LYS A 135 -7.69 10.70 -33.42
C LYS A 135 -7.08 9.31 -33.20
N LYS A 136 -7.47 8.62 -32.11
CA LYS A 136 -6.96 7.31 -31.70
C LYS A 136 -7.97 6.18 -31.98
N VAL A 137 -9.20 6.53 -32.37
CA VAL A 137 -10.30 5.58 -32.63
C VAL A 137 -10.52 5.44 -34.14
N LYS A 138 -10.68 4.21 -34.64
CA LYS A 138 -11.03 4.00 -36.06
C LYS A 138 -12.47 4.44 -36.32
N LEU A 139 -12.76 5.04 -37.47
CA LEU A 139 -14.10 5.57 -37.81
C LEU A 139 -15.23 4.53 -37.62
N LEU A 140 -14.99 3.27 -38.01
CA LEU A 140 -15.97 2.18 -37.80
C LEU A 140 -16.19 1.85 -36.32
N GLN A 141 -15.16 1.95 -35.48
CA GLN A 141 -15.33 1.77 -34.03
C GLN A 141 -16.17 2.89 -33.41
N LYS A 142 -16.03 4.12 -33.93
CA LYS A 142 -16.82 5.27 -33.47
C LYS A 142 -18.32 5.14 -33.79
N ILE A 143 -18.67 4.61 -34.97
CA ILE A 143 -20.07 4.52 -35.42
C ILE A 143 -20.86 3.41 -34.72
N PHE A 144 -20.22 2.27 -34.44
CA PHE A 144 -20.92 1.06 -33.97
C PHE A 144 -20.81 0.81 -32.46
N ARG A 145 -20.08 1.65 -31.72
CA ARG A 145 -19.97 1.50 -30.27
C ARG A 145 -21.02 2.31 -29.53
N PRO A 146 -21.54 1.78 -28.40
CA PRO A 146 -22.44 2.55 -27.55
C PRO A 146 -21.69 3.73 -26.93
N VAL A 147 -22.46 4.76 -26.55
CA VAL A 147 -21.93 5.94 -25.87
C VAL A 147 -21.36 5.52 -24.52
N LEU A 148 -20.08 5.84 -24.29
CA LEU A 148 -19.39 5.59 -23.05
C LEU A 148 -19.00 6.92 -22.43
N LYS A 149 -19.80 7.35 -21.46
CA LYS A 149 -19.73 8.66 -20.80
C LYS A 149 -18.62 8.72 -19.75
N ILE A 150 -18.13 9.93 -19.44
CA ILE A 150 -17.25 10.19 -18.28
C ILE A 150 -17.88 9.70 -16.97
N GLU A 151 -19.17 9.92 -16.78
CA GLU A 151 -19.90 9.46 -15.60
C GLU A 151 -19.79 7.94 -15.39
N HIS A 152 -19.83 7.15 -16.47
CA HIS A 152 -19.71 5.70 -16.36
C HIS A 152 -18.31 5.28 -15.86
N LEU A 153 -17.26 6.04 -16.20
CA LEU A 153 -15.91 5.81 -15.71
C LEU A 153 -15.80 6.20 -14.22
N LEU A 154 -16.38 7.35 -13.84
CA LEU A 154 -16.39 7.82 -12.45
C LEU A 154 -17.10 6.87 -11.49
N THR A 155 -18.18 6.21 -11.96
CA THR A 155 -19.05 5.33 -11.16
C THR A 155 -18.71 3.84 -11.31
N MET A 156 -17.60 3.49 -11.97
CA MET A 156 -17.20 2.10 -12.23
C MET A 156 -18.26 1.27 -12.96
N THR A 157 -18.98 1.88 -13.90
CA THR A 157 -20.05 1.25 -14.69
C THR A 157 -19.76 1.24 -16.19
N SER A 158 -18.50 1.33 -16.58
CA SER A 158 -18.10 1.40 -17.99
C SER A 158 -18.44 0.12 -18.78
N GLY A 159 -18.45 -1.03 -18.12
CA GLY A 159 -18.59 -2.35 -18.74
C GLY A 159 -17.40 -2.75 -19.63
N ILE A 160 -16.28 -2.02 -19.58
CA ILE A 160 -15.10 -2.29 -20.42
C ILE A 160 -14.34 -3.51 -19.89
N ALA A 161 -14.03 -4.45 -20.79
CA ALA A 161 -13.32 -5.69 -20.44
C ALA A 161 -11.81 -5.51 -20.20
N PHE A 162 -11.22 -4.36 -20.56
CA PHE A 162 -9.79 -4.10 -20.34
C PHE A 162 -9.60 -3.58 -18.93
N ASN A 163 -8.83 -4.34 -18.14
CA ASN A 163 -8.63 -4.15 -16.71
C ASN A 163 -7.12 -4.16 -16.37
N GLU A 164 -6.80 -4.15 -15.08
CA GLU A 164 -5.43 -4.14 -14.54
C GLU A 164 -4.58 -5.28 -15.10
N THR A 165 -5.17 -6.48 -15.18
CA THR A 165 -4.56 -7.67 -15.77
C THR A 165 -4.25 -7.45 -17.26
N GLY A 166 -5.12 -6.74 -17.98
CA GLY A 166 -4.90 -6.33 -19.36
C GLY A 166 -3.71 -5.37 -19.54
N ALA A 167 -3.49 -4.47 -18.58
CA ALA A 167 -2.39 -3.51 -18.61
C ALA A 167 -1.01 -4.18 -18.61
N LEU A 168 -0.91 -5.44 -18.17
CA LEU A 168 0.32 -6.25 -18.21
C LEU A 168 0.68 -6.76 -19.62
N SER A 169 -0.19 -6.55 -20.61
CA SER A 169 -0.06 -7.19 -21.92
C SER A 169 0.60 -6.33 -23.00
N GLY A 170 0.83 -5.05 -22.74
CA GLY A 170 1.47 -4.12 -23.66
C GLY A 170 1.53 -2.68 -23.14
N ASP A 171 2.14 -1.80 -23.95
CA ASP A 171 2.42 -0.41 -23.56
C ASP A 171 1.30 0.60 -23.94
N ASP A 172 0.36 0.22 -24.81
CA ASP A 172 -0.67 1.12 -25.34
C ASP A 172 -2.04 0.98 -24.65
N TRP A 173 -2.09 1.32 -23.37
CA TRP A 173 -3.29 1.12 -22.56
C TRP A 173 -4.51 1.93 -23.05
N VAL A 174 -4.31 3.14 -23.60
CA VAL A 174 -5.42 3.93 -24.16
C VAL A 174 -6.00 3.25 -25.40
N GLY A 175 -5.13 2.82 -26.32
CA GLY A 175 -5.56 2.12 -27.53
C GLY A 175 -6.25 0.80 -27.20
N GLU A 176 -5.72 0.03 -26.25
CA GLU A 176 -6.29 -1.24 -25.82
C GLU A 176 -7.63 -1.06 -25.10
N TYR A 177 -7.77 -0.06 -24.23
CA TYR A 177 -9.03 0.25 -23.57
C TYR A 177 -10.12 0.64 -24.59
N LEU A 178 -9.82 1.55 -25.52
CA LEU A 178 -10.76 2.00 -26.54
C LEU A 178 -11.14 0.88 -27.53
N ALA A 179 -10.22 -0.06 -27.79
CA ALA A 179 -10.47 -1.23 -28.62
C ALA A 179 -11.15 -2.39 -27.87
N SER A 180 -11.19 -2.35 -26.54
CA SER A 180 -11.68 -3.44 -25.70
C SER A 180 -13.19 -3.64 -25.85
N PRO A 181 -13.70 -4.88 -25.95
CA PRO A 181 -15.14 -5.11 -25.98
C PRO A 181 -15.81 -4.70 -24.67
N LEU A 182 -17.12 -4.47 -24.74
CA LEU A 182 -17.96 -4.23 -23.58
C LEU A 182 -18.56 -5.57 -23.13
N ARG A 183 -18.46 -5.86 -21.83
CA ARG A 183 -19.14 -7.00 -21.19
C ARG A 183 -20.60 -6.67 -20.90
N ASN A 184 -20.87 -5.42 -20.55
CA ASN A 184 -22.16 -4.92 -20.12
C ASN A 184 -22.50 -3.61 -20.84
N THR A 185 -23.78 -3.23 -20.82
CA THR A 185 -24.19 -1.90 -21.27
C THR A 185 -23.59 -0.85 -20.33
N PRO A 186 -22.92 0.21 -20.85
CA PRO A 186 -22.39 1.27 -20.00
C PRO A 186 -23.47 1.90 -19.11
N GLY A 187 -23.17 2.10 -17.84
CA GLY A 187 -24.08 2.66 -16.83
C GLY A 187 -24.94 1.64 -16.08
N THR A 188 -24.92 0.34 -16.43
CA THR A 188 -25.88 -0.63 -15.87
C THR A 188 -25.33 -1.56 -14.79
N VAL A 189 -24.04 -1.90 -14.83
CA VAL A 189 -23.43 -2.86 -13.89
C VAL A 189 -22.19 -2.23 -13.26
N PHE A 190 -22.09 -2.28 -11.94
CA PHE A 190 -20.89 -1.89 -11.20
C PHE A 190 -19.83 -2.98 -11.33
N GLU A 191 -18.68 -2.63 -11.92
CA GLU A 191 -17.48 -3.47 -12.02
C GLU A 191 -16.26 -2.60 -11.70
N TYR A 192 -15.70 -2.79 -10.51
CA TYR A 192 -14.53 -2.04 -10.06
C TYR A 192 -13.32 -2.33 -10.96
N ASN A 193 -12.83 -1.31 -11.65
CA ASN A 193 -11.78 -1.43 -12.65
C ASN A 193 -10.88 -0.18 -12.66
N SER A 194 -9.63 -0.31 -12.24
CA SER A 194 -8.68 0.80 -12.17
C SER A 194 -8.33 1.40 -13.53
N MET A 195 -8.60 0.69 -14.62
CA MET A 195 -8.41 1.23 -15.97
C MET A 195 -9.45 2.30 -16.32
N ASN A 196 -10.61 2.34 -15.64
CA ASN A 196 -11.53 3.48 -15.73
C ASN A 196 -10.84 4.76 -15.21
N SER A 197 -10.17 4.68 -14.07
CA SER A 197 -9.44 5.80 -13.46
C SER A 197 -8.22 6.21 -14.29
N TYR A 198 -7.49 5.23 -14.85
CA TYR A 198 -6.43 5.52 -15.83
C TYR A 198 -6.96 6.28 -17.05
N MET A 199 -8.11 5.87 -17.59
CA MET A 199 -8.71 6.56 -18.72
C MET A 199 -9.17 7.98 -18.37
N LEU A 200 -9.64 8.24 -17.14
CA LEU A 200 -9.91 9.59 -16.68
C LEU A 200 -8.63 10.45 -16.66
N SER A 201 -7.50 9.90 -16.18
CA SER A 201 -6.19 10.58 -16.25
C SER A 201 -5.75 10.84 -17.71
N ALA A 202 -5.99 9.89 -18.61
CA ALA A 202 -5.75 10.07 -20.04
C ALA A 202 -6.64 11.18 -20.64
N VAL A 203 -7.90 11.31 -20.20
CA VAL A 203 -8.79 12.41 -20.60
C VAL A 203 -8.23 13.75 -20.14
N VAL A 204 -7.74 13.85 -18.90
CA VAL A 204 -7.04 15.06 -18.44
C VAL A 204 -5.87 15.39 -19.34
N THR A 205 -5.08 14.39 -19.69
CA THR A 205 -3.90 14.57 -20.55
C THR A 205 -4.27 15.03 -21.96
N GLU A 206 -5.29 14.43 -22.57
CA GLU A 206 -5.73 14.77 -23.93
C GLU A 206 -6.31 16.19 -24.01
N LEU A 207 -7.11 16.60 -23.01
CA LEU A 207 -7.77 17.91 -23.02
C LEU A 207 -6.87 19.07 -22.59
N THR A 208 -5.83 18.81 -21.80
CA THR A 208 -4.94 19.87 -21.28
C THR A 208 -3.58 19.90 -21.95
N GLY A 209 -3.13 18.80 -22.54
CA GLY A 209 -1.75 18.63 -23.01
C GLY A 209 -0.72 18.46 -21.88
N MET A 210 -1.15 18.36 -20.63
CA MET A 210 -0.30 18.19 -19.44
C MET A 210 -0.49 16.78 -18.86
N THR A 211 0.52 16.24 -18.16
CA THR A 211 0.24 15.06 -17.32
C THR A 211 -0.77 15.44 -16.23
N MET A 212 -1.54 14.46 -15.72
CA MET A 212 -2.51 14.76 -14.66
C MET A 212 -1.80 15.27 -13.39
N LEU A 213 -0.60 14.75 -13.08
CA LEU A 213 0.22 15.25 -11.98
C LEU A 213 0.57 16.73 -12.16
N ASP A 214 1.05 17.13 -13.33
CA ASP A 214 1.39 18.53 -13.62
C ASP A 214 0.16 19.43 -13.59
N TYR A 215 -0.97 18.96 -14.14
CA TYR A 215 -2.24 19.68 -14.13
C TYR A 215 -2.70 19.98 -12.68
N LEU A 216 -2.61 18.97 -11.80
CA LEU A 216 -3.00 19.06 -10.40
C LEU A 216 -2.00 19.81 -9.51
N LYS A 217 -0.72 19.87 -9.89
CA LYS A 217 0.34 20.48 -9.10
C LYS A 217 -0.02 21.92 -8.68
N GLU A 218 -0.31 22.79 -9.64
CA GLU A 218 -0.62 24.20 -9.37
C GLU A 218 -2.05 24.43 -8.85
N ARG A 219 -2.98 23.53 -9.21
CA ARG A 219 -4.42 23.69 -8.94
C ARG A 219 -4.84 23.13 -7.58
N LEU A 220 -4.16 22.09 -7.12
CA LEU A 220 -4.55 21.30 -5.96
C LEU A 220 -3.39 21.15 -4.97
N PHE A 221 -2.28 20.54 -5.39
CA PHE A 221 -1.20 20.16 -4.47
C PHE A 221 -0.51 21.37 -3.85
N GLU A 222 -0.05 22.33 -4.65
CA GLU A 222 0.64 23.53 -4.15
C GLU A 222 -0.24 24.41 -3.25
N PRO A 223 -1.51 24.71 -3.60
CA PRO A 223 -2.42 25.43 -2.69
C PRO A 223 -2.63 24.74 -1.34
N LEU A 224 -2.62 23.40 -1.30
CA LEU A 224 -2.69 22.61 -0.08
C LEU A 224 -1.34 22.49 0.66
N GLY A 225 -0.24 22.95 0.07
CA GLY A 225 1.11 22.79 0.63
C GLY A 225 1.62 21.35 0.53
N ILE A 226 1.12 20.57 -0.42
CA ILE A 226 1.57 19.20 -0.72
C ILE A 226 2.74 19.33 -1.69
N LYS A 227 3.97 19.12 -1.19
CA LYS A 227 5.21 19.24 -2.00
C LYS A 227 5.77 17.89 -2.40
N ASN A 228 5.75 16.93 -1.48
CA ASN A 228 6.25 15.59 -1.70
C ASN A 228 5.15 14.73 -2.33
N VAL A 229 5.04 14.83 -3.65
CA VAL A 229 4.11 14.03 -4.44
C VAL A 229 4.86 13.36 -5.58
N MET A 230 4.65 12.06 -5.72
CA MET A 230 5.13 11.28 -6.85
C MET A 230 3.98 10.43 -7.36
N TRP A 231 3.78 10.43 -8.68
CA TRP A 231 2.74 9.60 -9.30
C TRP A 231 3.31 8.92 -10.54
N GLU A 232 3.39 7.60 -10.47
CA GLU A 232 3.85 6.76 -11.56
C GLU A 232 3.01 6.94 -12.84
N THR A 233 3.61 6.57 -13.96
CA THR A 233 3.04 6.66 -15.31
C THR A 233 2.98 5.30 -16.00
N CYS A 234 2.20 5.20 -17.07
CA CYS A 234 2.32 4.11 -18.02
C CYS A 234 3.56 4.32 -18.91
N PRO A 235 3.98 3.31 -19.70
CA PRO A 235 5.11 3.44 -20.64
C PRO A 235 5.00 4.56 -21.68
N LYS A 236 3.79 5.08 -21.91
CA LYS A 236 3.56 6.25 -22.78
C LYS A 236 3.56 7.60 -22.04
N GLY A 237 3.92 7.63 -20.75
CA GLY A 237 4.05 8.84 -19.95
C GLY A 237 2.73 9.41 -19.41
N ILE A 238 1.61 8.67 -19.49
CA ILE A 238 0.32 9.08 -18.91
C ILE A 238 0.31 8.66 -17.43
N THR A 239 0.02 9.60 -16.52
CA THR A 239 -0.13 9.33 -15.09
C THR A 239 -1.13 8.19 -14.86
N LYS A 240 -0.80 7.21 -14.01
CA LYS A 240 -1.60 5.97 -13.86
C LYS A 240 -3.02 6.22 -13.36
N GLY A 241 -3.24 7.20 -12.47
CA GLY A 241 -4.56 7.64 -12.00
C GLY A 241 -5.31 6.68 -11.05
N GLY A 242 -5.14 5.37 -11.22
CA GLY A 242 -5.77 4.36 -10.37
C GLY A 242 -4.89 3.78 -9.27
N TRP A 243 -3.57 3.96 -9.35
CA TRP A 243 -2.55 3.54 -8.38
C TRP A 243 -1.24 4.31 -8.60
N GLY A 244 -0.20 4.00 -7.82
CA GLY A 244 1.16 4.50 -8.03
C GLY A 244 1.42 5.93 -7.54
N LEU A 245 0.53 6.46 -6.70
CA LEU A 245 0.70 7.74 -6.01
C LEU A 245 1.37 7.52 -4.65
N PHE A 246 2.32 8.38 -4.31
CA PHE A 246 2.96 8.45 -3.00
C PHE A 246 2.68 9.82 -2.37
N LEU A 247 2.22 9.81 -1.12
CA LEU A 247 1.92 11.00 -0.32
C LEU A 247 2.31 10.78 1.14
N CYS A 248 2.63 11.86 1.86
CA CYS A 248 2.70 11.83 3.32
C CYS A 248 1.29 11.72 3.92
N LEU A 249 1.16 11.08 5.08
CA LEU A 249 -0.13 10.87 5.75
C LEU A 249 -0.89 12.20 6.01
N GLU A 250 -0.18 13.23 6.47
CA GLU A 250 -0.82 14.53 6.73
C GLU A 250 -1.35 15.17 5.44
N ASP A 251 -0.67 14.97 4.31
CA ASP A 251 -1.13 15.45 3.00
C ASP A 251 -2.36 14.68 2.50
N MET A 252 -2.46 13.39 2.80
CA MET A 252 -3.70 12.61 2.60
C MET A 252 -4.84 13.22 3.43
N ALA A 253 -4.59 13.56 4.70
CA ALA A 253 -5.60 14.17 5.57
C ALA A 253 -6.02 15.58 5.10
N LYS A 254 -5.12 16.38 4.51
CA LYS A 254 -5.47 17.67 3.90
C LYS A 254 -6.46 17.55 2.76
N LEU A 255 -6.30 16.53 1.91
CA LEU A 255 -7.25 16.26 0.82
C LEU A 255 -8.64 15.92 1.39
N GLY A 256 -8.70 15.06 2.42
CA GLY A 256 -9.96 14.75 3.12
C GLY A 256 -10.57 15.97 3.80
N GLN A 257 -9.77 16.80 4.45
CA GLN A 257 -10.23 18.01 5.13
C GLN A 257 -10.75 19.07 4.15
N MET A 258 -10.16 19.18 2.96
CA MET A 258 -10.66 20.03 1.87
C MET A 258 -12.03 19.54 1.36
N TYR A 259 -12.21 18.23 1.20
CA TYR A 259 -13.52 17.64 0.89
C TYR A 259 -14.56 17.93 1.97
N LEU A 260 -14.19 17.74 3.23
CA LEU A 260 -15.02 18.06 4.39
C LEU A 260 -15.40 19.56 4.44
N GLN A 261 -14.52 20.43 3.96
CA GLN A 261 -14.75 21.88 3.82
C GLN A 261 -15.42 22.25 2.49
N LYS A 262 -16.06 21.29 1.81
CA LYS A 262 -16.77 21.49 0.54
C LYS A 262 -15.92 22.19 -0.51
N GLY A 263 -14.67 21.77 -0.66
CA GLY A 263 -13.79 22.26 -1.71
C GLY A 263 -12.97 23.50 -1.33
N LYS A 264 -13.14 24.02 -0.11
CA LYS A 264 -12.42 25.21 0.37
C LYS A 264 -11.15 24.82 1.12
N TRP A 265 -10.13 25.65 0.98
CA TRP A 265 -8.90 25.59 1.75
C TRP A 265 -8.37 27.01 2.01
N ASN A 266 -8.17 27.38 3.27
CA ASN A 266 -7.69 28.71 3.66
C ASN A 266 -8.45 29.88 2.99
N GLY A 267 -9.78 29.74 2.87
CA GLY A 267 -10.66 30.74 2.24
C GLY A 267 -10.70 30.73 0.71
N ARG A 268 -9.86 29.93 0.04
CA ARG A 268 -9.88 29.74 -1.41
C ARG A 268 -10.73 28.53 -1.78
N GLN A 269 -11.62 28.67 -2.75
CA GLN A 269 -12.29 27.53 -3.39
C GLN A 269 -11.31 26.85 -4.35
N LEU A 270 -10.92 25.61 -4.06
CA LEU A 270 -10.04 24.82 -4.92
C LEU A 270 -10.83 23.91 -5.86
N LEU A 271 -11.95 23.35 -5.40
CA LEU A 271 -12.84 22.47 -6.16
C LEU A 271 -14.28 22.91 -5.90
N SER A 272 -15.19 22.95 -6.87
CA SER A 272 -16.52 23.53 -6.62
C SER A 272 -17.32 22.77 -5.56
N GLU A 273 -18.13 23.50 -4.78
CA GLU A 273 -19.06 22.92 -3.81
C GLU A 273 -20.03 21.95 -4.51
N SER A 274 -20.49 22.29 -5.72
CA SER A 274 -21.33 21.41 -6.54
C SER A 274 -20.66 20.08 -6.89
N TRP A 275 -19.37 20.10 -7.22
CA TRP A 275 -18.64 18.85 -7.48
C TRP A 275 -18.51 18.00 -6.23
N ILE A 276 -18.19 18.61 -5.08
CA ILE A 276 -18.11 17.88 -3.82
C ILE A 276 -19.45 17.21 -3.51
N GLU A 277 -20.55 17.98 -3.53
CA GLU A 277 -21.88 17.46 -3.23
C GLU A 277 -22.32 16.35 -4.18
N GLU A 278 -22.00 16.45 -5.47
CA GLU A 278 -22.36 15.41 -6.44
C GLU A 278 -21.47 14.17 -6.33
N SER A 279 -20.16 14.36 -6.15
CA SER A 279 -19.19 13.27 -6.08
C SER A 279 -19.38 12.40 -4.84
N THR A 280 -19.82 12.98 -3.73
CA THR A 280 -20.05 12.27 -2.45
C THR A 280 -21.44 11.64 -2.34
N LYS A 281 -22.29 11.72 -3.37
CA LYS A 281 -23.55 10.96 -3.41
C LYS A 281 -23.30 9.50 -3.74
N LYS A 282 -24.17 8.64 -3.21
CA LYS A 282 -24.25 7.25 -3.65
C LYS A 282 -24.89 7.19 -5.04
N HIS A 283 -24.08 6.89 -6.04
CA HIS A 283 -24.49 6.73 -7.43
C HIS A 283 -24.75 5.27 -7.80
N GLN A 284 -24.05 4.34 -7.15
CA GLN A 284 -24.19 2.91 -7.38
C GLN A 284 -24.24 2.12 -6.08
N GLU A 285 -25.03 1.06 -6.09
CA GLU A 285 -24.78 -0.07 -5.20
C GLU A 285 -23.46 -0.73 -5.63
N SER A 286 -22.67 -1.14 -4.64
CA SER A 286 -21.37 -1.77 -4.87
C SER A 286 -21.39 -3.18 -4.29
N ASN A 287 -20.22 -3.81 -4.15
CA ASN A 287 -20.11 -5.18 -3.66
C ASN A 287 -20.83 -5.35 -2.31
N PRO A 288 -21.45 -6.52 -2.04
CA PRO A 288 -21.96 -6.83 -0.70
C PRO A 288 -20.90 -6.54 0.37
N GLY A 289 -21.30 -5.92 1.49
CA GLY A 289 -20.37 -5.51 2.55
C GLY A 289 -19.79 -4.09 2.38
N THR A 290 -20.09 -3.40 1.28
CA THR A 290 -19.78 -1.98 1.08
C THR A 290 -21.05 -1.12 1.07
N TYR A 291 -20.93 0.18 1.33
CA TYR A 291 -22.11 1.05 1.54
C TYR A 291 -22.56 1.79 0.27
N GLY A 292 -21.84 1.60 -0.84
CA GLY A 292 -22.11 2.24 -2.12
C GLY A 292 -20.88 2.92 -2.70
N TYR A 293 -21.02 3.42 -3.92
CA TYR A 293 -19.96 4.13 -4.64
C TYR A 293 -20.46 5.46 -5.22
N GLY A 294 -19.61 6.47 -5.13
CA GLY A 294 -19.80 7.81 -5.70
C GLY A 294 -18.89 8.04 -6.91
N TYR A 295 -18.43 9.27 -7.12
CA TYR A 295 -17.47 9.58 -8.19
C TYR A 295 -16.05 9.36 -7.71
N GLN A 296 -15.55 8.13 -7.91
CA GLN A 296 -14.23 7.68 -7.44
C GLN A 296 -14.06 7.74 -5.90
N LEU A 297 -15.17 7.59 -5.18
CA LEU A 297 -15.29 7.67 -3.72
C LEU A 297 -16.12 6.50 -3.23
N TRP A 298 -15.73 5.91 -2.11
CA TRP A 298 -16.57 4.91 -1.48
C TRP A 298 -17.42 5.52 -0.38
N MET A 299 -18.63 4.99 -0.20
CA MET A 299 -19.52 5.41 0.88
C MET A 299 -19.21 4.65 2.17
N GLU A 300 -19.63 5.19 3.31
CA GLU A 300 -19.45 4.58 4.62
C GLU A 300 -20.77 4.27 5.34
N GLU A 301 -20.69 3.46 6.40
CA GLU A 301 -21.85 3.05 7.20
C GLU A 301 -22.55 4.24 7.85
N ARG A 302 -21.74 5.14 8.42
CA ARG A 302 -22.22 6.36 9.05
C ARG A 302 -22.86 7.24 7.97
N PRO A 303 -24.15 7.62 8.11
CA PRO A 303 -24.86 8.37 7.08
C PRO A 303 -24.13 9.63 6.62
N GLY A 304 -24.04 9.82 5.30
CA GLY A 304 -23.36 10.96 4.68
C GLY A 304 -21.84 10.90 4.72
N SER A 305 -21.26 9.84 5.29
CA SER A 305 -19.81 9.65 5.34
C SER A 305 -19.31 8.93 4.09
N PHE A 306 -18.05 9.17 3.77
CA PHE A 306 -17.38 8.63 2.60
C PHE A 306 -15.88 8.52 2.86
N GLU A 307 -15.17 7.78 2.02
CA GLU A 307 -13.73 7.63 2.14
C GLU A 307 -12.98 7.56 0.81
N PHE A 308 -11.71 7.96 0.89
CA PHE A 308 -10.71 7.64 -0.13
C PHE A 308 -10.05 6.33 0.30
N ASN A 309 -10.30 5.24 -0.44
CA ASN A 309 -9.88 3.89 -0.04
C ASN A 309 -8.82 3.34 -0.99
N GLY A 310 -7.75 2.81 -0.41
CA GLY A 310 -6.69 2.08 -1.06
C GLY A 310 -6.52 0.69 -0.43
N MET A 311 -6.23 -0.30 -1.27
CA MET A 311 -5.93 -1.66 -0.79
C MET A 311 -4.86 -1.64 0.30
N LEU A 312 -4.87 -2.65 1.17
CA LEU A 312 -3.92 -2.78 2.28
C LEU A 312 -4.05 -1.70 3.36
N GLY A 313 -5.16 -0.96 3.37
CA GLY A 313 -5.49 -0.02 4.44
C GLY A 313 -4.95 1.40 4.26
N GLN A 314 -4.87 1.88 3.01
CA GLN A 314 -4.55 3.30 2.74
C GLN A 314 -5.87 4.09 2.70
N ASN A 315 -6.31 4.59 3.85
CA ASN A 315 -7.66 5.14 3.98
C ASN A 315 -7.65 6.59 4.46
N VAL A 316 -8.54 7.39 3.89
CA VAL A 316 -8.93 8.69 4.44
C VAL A 316 -10.45 8.67 4.59
N VAL A 317 -10.90 8.52 5.83
CA VAL A 317 -12.32 8.44 6.20
C VAL A 317 -12.81 9.83 6.60
N ILE A 318 -13.92 10.27 6.04
CA ILE A 318 -14.51 11.59 6.31
C ILE A 318 -15.87 11.39 6.95
N TYR A 319 -16.04 11.95 8.15
CA TYR A 319 -17.30 11.99 8.91
C TYR A 319 -17.80 13.43 8.99
N PRO A 320 -18.68 13.87 8.06
CA PRO A 320 -19.14 15.26 8.00
C PRO A 320 -19.87 15.74 9.24
N ASP A 321 -20.70 14.88 9.83
CA ASP A 321 -21.46 15.18 11.04
C ASP A 321 -20.59 15.31 12.30
N LEU A 322 -19.42 14.68 12.32
CA LEU A 322 -18.42 14.84 13.37
C LEU A 322 -17.40 15.95 13.08
N ASN A 323 -17.43 16.53 11.87
CA ASN A 323 -16.41 17.41 11.31
C ASN A 323 -15.00 16.83 11.47
N MET A 324 -14.84 15.55 11.11
CA MET A 324 -13.66 14.75 11.40
C MET A 324 -13.14 14.01 10.16
N VAL A 325 -11.81 13.93 10.05
CA VAL A 325 -11.06 13.15 9.06
C VAL A 325 -10.13 12.20 9.80
N LEU A 326 -10.15 10.93 9.42
CA LEU A 326 -9.24 9.90 9.93
C LEU A 326 -8.39 9.40 8.77
N ALA A 327 -7.06 9.47 8.88
CA ALA A 327 -6.13 9.01 7.85
C ALA A 327 -5.29 7.83 8.38
N PHE A 328 -5.08 6.84 7.51
CA PHE A 328 -4.38 5.60 7.83
C PHE A 328 -3.45 5.17 6.69
N ASN A 329 -2.29 4.64 7.06
CA ASN A 329 -1.49 3.78 6.19
C ASN A 329 -1.24 2.45 6.93
N ALA A 330 -1.27 1.35 6.19
CA ALA A 330 -1.13 0.01 6.75
C ALA A 330 -0.56 -0.99 5.73
N GLY A 331 -0.29 -2.21 6.19
CA GLY A 331 -0.02 -3.40 5.39
C GLY A 331 -1.13 -4.45 5.56
N SER A 332 -2.39 -4.01 5.69
CA SER A 332 -3.53 -4.85 6.02
C SER A 332 -3.68 -5.99 5.01
N ASN A 333 -3.99 -7.20 5.48
CA ASN A 333 -4.17 -8.36 4.60
C ASN A 333 -5.57 -8.42 3.96
N GLU A 334 -6.08 -7.29 3.47
CA GLU A 334 -7.45 -7.11 2.95
C GLU A 334 -7.48 -6.10 1.78
N LEU A 335 -8.33 -6.36 0.77
CA LEU A 335 -8.36 -5.62 -0.51
C LEU A 335 -9.39 -4.49 -0.59
N ASN A 336 -10.38 -4.46 0.30
CA ASN A 336 -11.56 -3.59 0.17
C ASN A 336 -11.96 -2.94 1.52
N GLN A 337 -13.10 -2.23 1.52
CA GLN A 337 -13.61 -1.49 2.69
C GLN A 337 -14.14 -2.39 3.83
N GLU A 338 -14.43 -3.66 3.54
CA GLU A 338 -14.71 -4.67 4.55
C GLU A 338 -13.38 -5.18 5.07
N CYS A 339 -12.73 -4.36 5.89
CA CYS A 339 -11.48 -4.72 6.52
C CYS A 339 -11.56 -4.54 8.03
N ILE A 340 -10.80 -5.37 8.73
CA ILE A 340 -10.68 -5.38 10.18
C ILE A 340 -10.28 -3.99 10.69
N LEU A 341 -9.41 -3.29 9.96
CA LEU A 341 -9.02 -1.93 10.29
C LEU A 341 -10.23 -0.99 10.36
N LEU A 342 -11.06 -0.94 9.30
CA LEU A 342 -12.23 -0.07 9.27
C LEU A 342 -13.32 -0.52 10.24
N ASN A 343 -13.44 -1.83 10.52
CA ASN A 343 -14.36 -2.32 11.54
C ASN A 343 -13.98 -1.80 12.94
N ILE A 344 -12.69 -1.80 13.30
CA ILE A 344 -12.22 -1.18 14.56
C ILE A 344 -12.55 0.32 14.59
N VAL A 345 -12.40 1.02 13.47
CA VAL A 345 -12.74 2.45 13.37
C VAL A 345 -14.25 2.67 13.55
N ARG A 346 -15.09 1.85 12.90
CA ARG A 346 -16.56 1.89 13.02
C ARG A 346 -17.01 1.56 14.44
N GLU A 347 -16.39 0.61 15.12
CA GLU A 347 -16.64 0.33 16.54
C GLU A 347 -16.23 1.48 17.46
N CYS A 348 -15.15 2.20 17.12
CA CYS A 348 -14.69 3.37 17.87
C CYS A 348 -15.61 4.60 17.65
N PHE A 349 -16.18 4.74 16.46
CA PHE A 349 -17.06 5.86 16.07
C PHE A 349 -18.36 5.38 15.39
N PRO A 350 -19.17 4.56 16.09
CA PRO A 350 -20.37 3.95 15.51
C PRO A 350 -21.39 5.03 15.15
N PRO A 351 -22.36 4.81 14.25
CA PRO A 351 -23.30 5.85 13.80
C PRO A 351 -24.00 6.63 14.92
N GLU A 352 -24.23 6.01 16.08
CA GLU A 352 -24.85 6.61 17.27
C GLU A 352 -23.90 7.50 18.09
N PHE A 353 -22.60 7.46 17.82
CA PHE A 353 -21.64 8.32 18.48
C PHE A 353 -21.80 9.76 18.00
N HIS A 354 -21.89 10.68 18.96
CA HIS A 354 -21.89 12.12 18.74
C HIS A 354 -20.72 12.74 19.49
N ALA A 355 -20.06 13.70 18.86
CA ALA A 355 -18.99 14.45 19.47
C ALA A 355 -19.52 15.78 20.03
N GLU A 356 -19.17 16.09 21.27
CA GLU A 356 -19.48 17.38 21.88
C GLU A 356 -18.67 18.50 21.20
N GLU A 357 -19.00 19.77 21.49
CA GLU A 357 -18.16 20.90 21.06
C GLU A 357 -16.81 20.86 21.80
N GLN A 358 -16.87 20.67 23.12
CA GLN A 358 -15.72 20.55 24.01
C GLN A 358 -16.06 19.62 25.17
N LEU A 359 -15.10 18.79 25.58
CA LEU A 359 -15.17 17.99 26.81
C LEU A 359 -14.36 18.67 27.93
N PRO A 360 -14.65 18.38 29.21
CA PRO A 360 -13.75 18.75 30.30
C PRO A 360 -12.34 18.19 30.06
N GLU A 361 -11.31 19.00 30.34
CA GLU A 361 -9.91 18.58 30.20
C GLU A 361 -9.61 17.39 31.12
N ASP A 362 -8.95 16.36 30.56
CA ASP A 362 -8.45 15.20 31.30
C ASP A 362 -6.93 15.07 31.09
N PRO A 363 -6.11 15.70 31.94
CA PRO A 363 -4.65 15.65 31.83
C PRO A 363 -4.07 14.24 31.97
N LEU A 364 -4.75 13.32 32.66
CA LEU A 364 -4.25 11.96 32.88
C LEU A 364 -4.50 11.09 31.65
N ALA A 365 -5.70 11.15 31.08
CA ALA A 365 -6.02 10.48 29.82
C ALA A 365 -5.14 11.00 28.68
N LEU A 366 -5.00 12.33 28.56
CA LEU A 366 -4.14 12.95 27.54
C LEU A 366 -2.68 12.51 27.68
N ARG A 367 -2.14 12.50 28.91
CA ARG A 367 -0.78 12.03 29.16
C ARG A 367 -0.61 10.56 28.78
N SER A 368 -1.63 9.73 29.02
CA SER A 368 -1.62 8.31 28.70
C SER A 368 -1.64 8.07 27.19
N LEU A 369 -2.49 8.80 26.46
CA LEU A 369 -2.51 8.82 25.00
C LEU A 369 -1.14 9.22 24.42
N ARG A 370 -0.56 10.34 24.87
CA ARG A 370 0.74 10.82 24.38
C ARG A 370 1.89 9.87 24.73
N ALA A 371 1.79 9.14 25.84
CA ALA A 371 2.75 8.09 26.19
C ALA A 371 2.59 6.84 25.31
N LEU A 372 1.34 6.48 24.98
CA LEU A 372 1.02 5.38 24.08
C LEU A 372 1.56 5.64 22.66
N GLU A 373 1.29 6.82 22.09
CA GLU A 373 1.77 7.23 20.76
C GLU A 373 3.30 7.12 20.67
N LYS A 374 4.03 7.62 21.69
CA LYS A 374 5.51 7.47 21.76
C LYS A 374 5.97 6.02 21.88
N ARG A 375 5.23 5.19 22.61
CA ARG A 375 5.56 3.78 22.81
C ARG A 375 5.39 2.99 21.51
N MET A 376 4.30 3.24 20.77
CA MET A 376 4.03 2.60 19.48
C MET A 376 5.08 2.96 18.43
N GLY A 377 5.52 4.22 18.38
CA GLY A 377 6.59 4.67 17.48
C GLY A 377 7.99 4.19 17.86
N GLY A 378 8.15 3.32 18.86
CA GLY A 378 9.46 2.81 19.30
C GLY A 378 10.33 3.86 20.02
N LEU A 379 9.78 5.01 20.39
CA LEU A 379 10.50 6.13 21.03
C LEU A 379 10.70 5.95 22.54
N THR A 380 10.18 4.86 23.12
CA THR A 380 10.42 4.49 24.52
C THR A 380 10.94 3.06 24.61
N ARG A 381 12.05 2.85 25.34
CA ARG A 381 12.39 1.49 25.80
C ARG A 381 11.22 0.94 26.61
N PRO A 382 10.82 -0.34 26.46
CA PRO A 382 9.84 -0.93 27.35
C PRO A 382 10.32 -0.70 28.78
N TYR A 383 9.49 -0.04 29.60
CA TYR A 383 9.78 0.08 31.02
C TYR A 383 10.07 -1.33 31.52
N PRO A 384 11.16 -1.56 32.29
CA PRO A 384 11.34 -2.84 32.93
C PRO A 384 10.07 -3.11 33.73
N ALA A 385 9.36 -4.19 33.39
CA ALA A 385 8.18 -4.60 34.13
C ALA A 385 8.55 -4.59 35.62
N ILE A 386 7.80 -3.88 36.45
CA ILE A 386 7.97 -3.94 37.90
C ILE A 386 7.47 -5.34 38.29
N LEU A 387 8.37 -6.32 38.23
CA LEU A 387 8.05 -7.73 38.46
C LEU A 387 7.70 -8.02 39.93
N ARG A 388 7.91 -7.05 40.86
CA ARG A 388 7.46 -7.12 42.26
C ARG A 388 7.25 -5.75 42.89
N GLY A 389 6.10 -5.57 43.55
CA GLY A 389 5.95 -4.64 44.67
C GLY A 389 6.39 -5.32 45.96
N GLY A 390 7.34 -4.72 46.69
CA GLY A 390 7.74 -5.22 48.01
C GLY A 390 9.08 -4.67 48.49
N TRP A 391 9.08 -4.06 49.67
CA TRP A 391 10.26 -3.53 50.37
C TRP A 391 11.20 -4.64 50.85
N THR A 392 11.95 -5.26 49.94
CA THR A 392 13.08 -6.13 50.31
C THR A 392 14.34 -5.74 49.54
N ARG A 393 15.38 -5.33 50.28
CA ARG A 393 16.74 -5.11 49.77
C ARG A 393 17.39 -6.46 49.44
N GLY A 394 16.95 -7.11 48.36
CA GLY A 394 17.65 -8.24 47.76
C GLY A 394 18.69 -7.77 46.75
N LYS A 395 19.87 -8.39 46.74
CA LYS A 395 20.96 -8.10 45.78
C LYS A 395 20.41 -7.98 44.35
N ARG A 396 20.68 -6.85 43.68
CA ARG A 396 20.49 -6.67 42.23
C ARG A 396 21.14 -7.85 41.51
N ARG A 397 20.35 -8.82 41.05
CA ARG A 397 20.76 -9.65 39.91
C ARG A 397 20.79 -8.69 38.73
N LYS A 398 21.97 -8.49 38.12
CA LYS A 398 22.06 -7.84 36.80
C LYS A 398 21.01 -8.53 35.93
N GLY A 399 20.04 -7.78 35.43
CA GLY A 399 19.10 -8.30 34.44
C GLY A 399 19.90 -8.92 33.31
N ASN A 400 19.43 -10.04 32.76
CA ASN A 400 20.05 -10.72 31.63
C ASN A 400 20.44 -9.66 30.59
N ASP A 401 21.74 -9.59 30.31
CA ASP A 401 22.31 -8.68 29.35
C ASP A 401 21.94 -9.20 27.96
N CYS A 402 20.71 -8.89 27.51
CA CYS A 402 20.26 -9.23 26.15
C CYS A 402 21.25 -8.68 25.11
N GLY A 403 21.92 -7.57 25.41
CA GLY A 403 22.96 -6.97 24.57
C GLY A 403 24.21 -7.84 24.38
N SER A 404 24.56 -8.71 25.34
CA SER A 404 25.71 -9.60 25.20
C SER A 404 25.37 -10.91 24.46
N PHE A 405 24.14 -11.38 24.58
CA PHE A 405 23.72 -12.69 24.07
C PHE A 405 23.59 -12.72 22.54
N TRP A 406 22.86 -11.78 21.95
CA TRP A 406 22.71 -11.75 20.49
C TRP A 406 24.06 -11.47 19.81
N LYS A 407 24.91 -10.61 20.40
CA LYS A 407 26.25 -10.31 19.87
C LYS A 407 27.12 -11.56 19.80
N ALA A 408 27.04 -12.45 20.78
CA ALA A 408 27.78 -13.72 20.76
C ALA A 408 27.31 -14.62 19.60
N LYS A 409 25.99 -14.71 19.37
CA LYS A 409 25.43 -15.46 18.24
C LYS A 409 25.79 -14.86 16.89
N ALA A 410 25.63 -13.55 16.74
CA ALA A 410 26.01 -12.82 15.53
C ALA A 410 27.51 -13.00 15.21
N ARG A 411 28.39 -12.93 16.20
CA ARG A 411 29.84 -13.19 16.02
C ARG A 411 30.13 -14.63 15.64
N ALA A 412 29.36 -15.61 16.12
CA ALA A 412 29.55 -17.01 15.78
C ALA A 412 29.24 -17.34 14.31
N ILE A 413 28.32 -16.59 13.68
CA ILE A 413 27.95 -16.74 12.26
C ILE A 413 28.61 -15.71 11.35
N SER A 414 29.30 -14.71 11.92
CA SER A 414 29.98 -13.66 11.15
C SER A 414 31.07 -14.25 10.25
N GLY A 415 31.08 -13.83 8.99
CA GLY A 415 31.99 -14.32 7.95
C GLY A 415 31.48 -15.56 7.21
N CYS A 416 30.38 -16.18 7.65
CA CYS A 416 29.77 -17.30 6.94
C CYS A 416 29.01 -16.81 5.70
N THR A 417 29.36 -17.36 4.54
CA THR A 417 28.63 -17.17 3.27
C THR A 417 27.85 -18.45 2.94
N TYR A 418 26.62 -18.30 2.46
CA TYR A 418 25.77 -19.39 2.02
C TYR A 418 25.31 -19.14 0.59
N GLU A 419 25.42 -20.17 -0.26
CA GLU A 419 24.93 -20.17 -1.64
C GLU A 419 23.60 -20.92 -1.72
N LEU A 420 22.59 -20.25 -2.26
CA LEU A 420 21.22 -20.78 -2.31
C LEU A 420 21.09 -21.79 -3.46
N ASP A 421 20.39 -22.90 -3.19
CA ASP A 421 20.14 -23.95 -4.20
C ASP A 421 19.18 -23.50 -5.32
N HIS A 422 18.34 -22.49 -5.05
CA HIS A 422 17.34 -21.94 -5.98
C HIS A 422 17.45 -20.41 -6.10
N LYS A 423 17.29 -19.88 -7.32
CA LYS A 423 17.51 -18.45 -7.66
C LYS A 423 16.23 -17.66 -7.93
N ASN A 424 15.07 -18.13 -7.45
CA ASN A 424 13.78 -17.54 -7.81
C ASN A 424 13.24 -16.58 -6.73
N ILE A 425 14.07 -16.23 -5.74
CA ILE A 425 13.64 -15.49 -4.55
C ILE A 425 14.19 -14.09 -4.61
N GLY A 426 13.32 -13.09 -4.64
CA GLY A 426 13.69 -11.69 -4.52
C GLY A 426 13.80 -11.21 -3.08
N LEU A 427 14.68 -10.24 -2.83
CA LEU A 427 14.62 -9.40 -1.63
C LEU A 427 13.34 -8.53 -1.66
N PHE A 428 12.96 -8.05 -2.85
CA PHE A 428 11.74 -7.28 -3.07
C PHE A 428 10.51 -8.20 -3.08
N PRO A 429 9.49 -7.96 -2.24
CA PRO A 429 8.26 -8.76 -2.20
C PRO A 429 7.60 -8.93 -3.57
N LEU A 430 6.99 -10.08 -3.83
CA LEU A 430 6.39 -10.39 -5.14
C LEU A 430 5.25 -9.43 -5.50
N LEU A 431 4.47 -9.03 -4.50
CA LEU A 431 3.43 -8.02 -4.66
C LEU A 431 4.00 -6.69 -5.18
N LEU A 432 5.11 -6.22 -4.62
CA LEU A 432 5.75 -4.98 -5.05
C LEU A 432 6.38 -5.12 -6.44
N GLN A 433 7.03 -6.25 -6.73
CA GLN A 433 7.54 -6.54 -8.07
C GLN A 433 6.44 -6.42 -9.13
N SER A 434 5.23 -6.92 -8.82
CA SER A 434 4.07 -6.86 -9.71
C SER A 434 3.46 -5.45 -9.80
N ALA A 435 3.31 -4.75 -8.67
CA ALA A 435 2.72 -3.41 -8.63
C ALA A 435 3.55 -2.36 -9.38
N HIS A 436 4.89 -2.46 -9.27
CA HIS A 436 5.84 -1.54 -9.91
C HIS A 436 6.38 -2.04 -11.25
N ASN A 437 6.02 -3.26 -11.69
CA ASN A 437 6.61 -3.92 -12.86
C ASN A 437 8.14 -4.06 -12.75
N ASN A 438 8.65 -4.22 -11.53
CA ASN A 438 10.08 -4.22 -11.17
C ASN A 438 10.48 -5.62 -10.65
N TYR A 439 10.71 -6.57 -11.55
CA TYR A 439 10.97 -7.98 -11.20
C TYR A 439 12.45 -8.27 -10.94
N THR A 440 12.76 -8.86 -9.79
CA THR A 440 14.13 -9.11 -9.30
C THR A 440 14.86 -10.25 -10.04
N ASN A 441 16.19 -10.24 -10.02
CA ASN A 441 17.03 -11.30 -10.61
C ASN A 441 17.27 -12.50 -9.68
N GLY A 442 16.69 -12.45 -8.48
CA GLY A 442 16.78 -13.48 -7.47
C GLY A 442 18.12 -13.53 -6.70
N ILE A 443 18.01 -13.92 -5.43
CA ILE A 443 19.12 -14.01 -4.49
C ILE A 443 19.98 -15.23 -4.83
N ARG A 444 21.28 -14.99 -4.99
CA ARG A 444 22.29 -16.02 -5.25
C ARG A 444 22.97 -16.46 -3.96
N ARG A 445 23.33 -15.50 -3.10
CA ARG A 445 24.10 -15.75 -1.88
C ARG A 445 23.67 -14.82 -0.76
N ILE A 446 23.83 -15.28 0.46
CA ILE A 446 23.73 -14.45 1.65
C ILE A 446 24.97 -14.61 2.52
N ARG A 447 25.33 -13.56 3.24
CA ARG A 447 26.46 -13.56 4.17
C ARG A 447 26.11 -12.78 5.42
N PHE A 448 26.60 -13.25 6.56
CA PHE A 448 26.42 -12.58 7.84
C PHE A 448 27.72 -11.90 8.24
N GLU A 449 27.67 -10.65 8.69
CA GLU A 449 28.86 -9.89 9.11
C GLU A 449 28.62 -9.15 10.41
N MET A 450 29.64 -9.09 11.25
CA MET A 450 29.65 -8.31 12.47
C MET A 450 30.85 -7.35 12.43
N GLU A 451 30.57 -6.05 12.40
CA GLU A 451 31.60 -5.00 12.36
C GLU A 451 31.29 -3.93 13.41
N GLN A 452 32.29 -3.58 14.24
CA GLN A 452 32.16 -2.51 15.23
C GLN A 452 30.87 -2.58 16.07
N ASP A 453 30.49 -3.81 16.46
CA ASP A 453 29.25 -4.14 17.19
C ASP A 453 27.91 -3.98 16.44
N GLN A 454 27.94 -3.69 15.14
CA GLN A 454 26.78 -3.74 14.25
C GLN A 454 26.75 -5.06 13.47
N PHE A 455 25.56 -5.67 13.42
CA PHE A 455 25.31 -6.88 12.66
C PHE A 455 24.72 -6.54 11.28
N TYR A 456 25.16 -7.25 10.25
CA TYR A 456 24.73 -7.05 8.88
C TYR A 456 24.35 -8.38 8.23
N LEU A 457 23.30 -8.33 7.40
CA LEU A 457 23.00 -9.31 6.38
C LEU A 457 23.41 -8.74 5.03
N LEU A 458 24.31 -9.41 4.33
CA LEU A 458 24.64 -9.10 2.95
C LEU A 458 23.85 -10.04 2.06
N VAL A 459 23.11 -9.48 1.10
CA VAL A 459 22.29 -10.22 0.13
C VAL A 459 22.83 -9.93 -1.26
N GLN A 460 23.33 -10.97 -1.94
CA GLN A 460 23.72 -10.87 -3.34
C GLN A 460 22.54 -11.26 -4.23
N GLU A 461 22.00 -10.30 -4.99
CA GLU A 461 20.88 -10.48 -5.90
C GLU A 461 21.28 -10.03 -7.31
N GLY A 462 21.24 -10.96 -8.28
CA GLY A 462 21.89 -10.73 -9.57
C GLY A 462 23.37 -10.35 -9.39
N ASP A 463 23.73 -9.16 -9.85
CA ASP A 463 25.08 -8.57 -9.73
C ASP A 463 25.16 -7.51 -8.63
N ALA A 464 24.06 -7.21 -7.94
CA ALA A 464 24.00 -6.28 -6.82
C ALA A 464 24.31 -6.98 -5.50
N ILE A 465 24.92 -6.24 -4.56
CA ILE A 465 25.09 -6.66 -3.16
C ILE A 465 24.44 -5.62 -2.26
N HIS A 466 23.39 -6.04 -1.56
CA HIS A 466 22.70 -5.23 -0.58
C HIS A 466 23.29 -5.50 0.80
N ARG A 467 23.84 -4.47 1.43
CA ARG A 467 24.40 -4.56 2.79
C ARG A 467 23.38 -3.99 3.78
N LEU A 468 22.71 -4.89 4.50
CA LEU A 468 21.56 -4.58 5.34
C LEU A 468 21.97 -4.58 6.83
N PRO A 469 22.06 -3.42 7.51
CA PRO A 469 22.24 -3.39 8.95
C PRO A 469 21.03 -4.01 9.64
N VAL A 470 21.25 -4.93 10.56
CA VAL A 470 20.20 -5.65 11.29
C VAL A 470 20.13 -5.11 12.71
N GLY A 471 18.99 -4.53 13.05
CA GLY A 471 18.73 -4.02 14.38
C GLY A 471 18.11 -5.07 15.31
N VAL A 472 18.74 -5.36 16.45
CA VAL A 472 18.21 -6.30 17.46
C VAL A 472 17.53 -5.53 18.60
N GLY A 473 16.20 -5.60 18.65
CA GLY A 473 15.35 -4.91 19.63
C GLY A 473 14.85 -3.51 19.19
N GLN A 474 15.52 -2.89 18.23
CA GLN A 474 15.08 -1.71 17.50
C GLN A 474 15.53 -1.87 16.04
N ALA A 475 14.73 -1.44 15.07
CA ALA A 475 15.08 -1.55 13.66
C ALA A 475 16.26 -0.65 13.30
N GLU A 476 17.12 -1.15 12.41
CA GLU A 476 18.08 -0.32 11.69
C GLU A 476 17.50 0.07 10.34
N ILE A 477 17.69 1.32 9.94
CA ILE A 477 17.14 1.85 8.69
C ILE A 477 18.27 2.04 7.70
N THR A 478 18.06 1.52 6.50
CA THR A 478 18.98 1.64 5.38
C THR A 478 18.20 1.96 4.10
N LYS A 479 18.94 2.06 3.00
CA LYS A 479 18.39 2.17 1.65
C LYS A 479 18.76 0.92 0.87
N VAL A 480 17.82 0.43 0.08
CA VAL A 480 18.03 -0.63 -0.90
C VAL A 480 17.70 -0.08 -2.29
N VAL A 481 18.51 -0.44 -3.29
CA VAL A 481 18.28 -0.02 -4.68
C VAL A 481 17.89 -1.25 -5.49
N VAL A 482 16.72 -1.21 -6.13
CA VAL A 482 16.22 -2.29 -6.99
C VAL A 482 16.02 -1.70 -8.39
N HIS A 483 16.85 -2.12 -9.36
CA HIS A 483 16.84 -1.59 -10.74
C HIS A 483 16.78 -0.05 -10.81
N GLU A 484 17.71 0.62 -10.12
CA GLU A 484 17.85 2.10 -10.03
C GLU A 484 16.81 2.82 -9.14
N GLU A 485 15.79 2.12 -8.65
CA GLU A 485 14.81 2.69 -7.72
C GLU A 485 15.25 2.49 -6.27
N GLU A 486 15.32 3.57 -5.50
CA GLU A 486 15.72 3.56 -4.09
C GLU A 486 14.50 3.39 -3.16
N TYR A 487 14.62 2.50 -2.17
CA TYR A 487 13.61 2.26 -1.14
C TYR A 487 14.24 2.31 0.26
N LEU A 488 13.56 2.97 1.20
CA LEU A 488 13.84 2.94 2.63
C LEU A 488 13.42 1.60 3.19
N LEU A 489 14.36 0.95 3.86
CA LEU A 489 14.19 -0.38 4.42
C LEU A 489 14.54 -0.36 5.89
N ALA A 490 13.59 -0.74 6.74
CA ALA A 490 13.86 -1.04 8.15
C ALA A 490 14.08 -2.54 8.32
N VAL A 491 15.17 -2.91 8.98
CA VAL A 491 15.53 -4.31 9.22
C VAL A 491 15.64 -4.57 10.71
N THR A 492 14.80 -5.48 11.20
CA THR A 492 14.85 -6.00 12.56
C THR A 492 15.28 -7.46 12.57
N GLY A 493 16.01 -7.85 13.60
CA GLY A 493 16.46 -9.22 13.80
C GLY A 493 16.19 -9.73 15.21
N GLU A 494 15.85 -11.01 15.31
CA GLU A 494 15.68 -11.72 16.57
C GLU A 494 16.35 -13.09 16.48
N PHE A 495 17.22 -13.39 17.46
CA PHE A 495 17.78 -14.73 17.61
C PHE A 495 16.94 -15.55 18.58
N VAL A 496 16.42 -16.68 18.11
CA VAL A 496 15.63 -17.64 18.89
C VAL A 496 16.11 -19.07 18.63
N LYS A 497 15.50 -20.04 19.30
CA LYS A 497 15.62 -21.46 18.96
C LYS A 497 14.30 -21.99 18.44
N ASP A 498 14.34 -22.94 17.51
CA ASP A 498 13.16 -23.70 17.11
C ASP A 498 12.87 -24.86 18.08
N GLU A 499 11.85 -25.65 17.75
CA GLU A 499 11.38 -26.79 18.56
C GLU A 499 12.43 -27.92 18.63
N ASP A 500 13.26 -28.05 17.59
CA ASP A 500 14.36 -29.02 17.50
C ASP A 500 15.65 -28.52 18.18
N GLY A 501 15.63 -27.28 18.69
CA GLY A 501 16.76 -26.66 19.40
C GLY A 501 17.82 -26.03 18.50
N ASN A 502 17.58 -25.97 17.18
CA ASN A 502 18.43 -25.29 16.22
C ASN A 502 18.42 -23.78 16.48
N GLU A 503 19.53 -23.13 16.14
CA GLU A 503 19.62 -21.68 16.18
C GLU A 503 18.84 -21.08 15.01
N VAL A 504 18.01 -20.07 15.28
CA VAL A 504 17.20 -19.40 14.27
C VAL A 504 17.39 -17.89 14.37
N LEU A 505 17.74 -17.26 13.25
CA LEU A 505 17.68 -15.81 13.09
C LEU A 505 16.41 -15.46 12.30
N LYS A 506 15.47 -14.78 12.95
CA LYS A 506 14.28 -14.21 12.32
C LYS A 506 14.59 -12.78 11.92
N LEU A 507 14.24 -12.41 10.69
CA LEU A 507 14.41 -11.07 10.15
C LEU A 507 13.07 -10.57 9.62
N ASP A 508 12.74 -9.31 9.91
CA ASP A 508 11.63 -8.58 9.31
C ASP A 508 12.19 -7.34 8.61
N LEU A 509 11.93 -7.25 7.31
CA LEU A 509 12.43 -6.25 6.38
C LEU A 509 11.23 -5.44 5.90
N ALA A 510 10.95 -4.31 6.55
CA ALA A 510 9.80 -3.46 6.26
C ALA A 510 10.20 -2.34 5.28
N PHE A 511 9.52 -2.29 4.13
CA PHE A 511 9.70 -1.24 3.15
C PHE A 511 8.89 -0.02 3.61
N LEU A 512 9.56 1.01 4.12
CA LEU A 512 8.91 2.08 4.90
C LEU A 512 8.01 3.00 4.09
N GLU A 513 8.15 2.97 2.76
CA GLU A 513 7.37 3.76 1.81
C GLU A 513 6.23 2.95 1.18
N GLU A 514 6.13 1.67 1.53
CA GLU A 514 5.25 0.68 0.90
C GLU A 514 4.40 -0.02 1.95
N ALA A 515 3.29 -0.60 1.51
CA ALA A 515 2.43 -1.41 2.37
C ALA A 515 2.94 -2.85 2.53
N SER A 516 4.26 -3.08 2.49
CA SER A 516 4.82 -4.44 2.39
C SER A 516 6.09 -4.70 3.19
N ARG A 517 6.21 -5.94 3.66
CA ARG A 517 7.36 -6.47 4.39
C ARG A 517 7.81 -7.79 3.78
N ARG A 518 9.11 -8.05 3.83
CA ARG A 518 9.71 -9.36 3.58
C ARG A 518 10.19 -9.94 4.90
N LYS A 519 9.87 -11.20 5.17
CA LYS A 519 10.26 -11.92 6.39
C LYS A 519 11.16 -13.09 6.00
N LEU A 520 12.22 -13.28 6.76
CA LEU A 520 13.20 -14.33 6.54
C LEU A 520 13.51 -15.03 7.85
N LYS A 521 13.35 -16.36 7.88
CA LYS A 521 13.89 -17.20 8.95
C LYS A 521 15.11 -17.95 8.42
N CYS A 522 16.24 -17.74 9.08
CA CYS A 522 17.48 -18.46 8.84
C CYS A 522 17.64 -19.51 9.92
N ILE A 523 17.38 -20.78 9.60
CA ILE A 523 17.51 -21.94 10.49
C ILE A 523 18.87 -22.59 10.23
N PHE A 524 19.78 -22.47 11.19
CA PHE A 524 21.15 -22.97 11.07
C PHE A 524 21.18 -24.46 11.39
N LEU A 525 21.51 -25.27 10.37
CA LEU A 525 21.61 -26.73 10.46
C LEU A 525 23.09 -27.15 10.54
N GLU A 526 23.35 -28.43 10.86
CA GLU A 526 24.72 -28.95 10.92
C GLU A 526 25.48 -28.79 9.58
N ASP A 527 24.81 -29.11 8.46
CA ASP A 527 25.42 -29.15 7.12
C ASP A 527 25.07 -27.94 6.23
N GLY A 528 24.40 -26.91 6.77
CA GLY A 528 23.99 -25.78 5.95
C GLY A 528 22.97 -24.85 6.61
N LEU A 529 22.15 -24.22 5.77
CA LEU A 529 21.17 -23.24 6.20
C LEU A 529 19.84 -23.50 5.50
N ARG A 530 18.76 -23.55 6.27
CA ARG A 530 17.40 -23.56 5.73
C ARG A 530 16.81 -22.16 5.87
N LEU A 531 16.36 -21.61 4.75
CA LEU A 531 15.76 -20.29 4.64
C LEU A 531 14.25 -20.47 4.42
N GLU A 532 13.45 -19.89 5.30
CA GLU A 532 11.99 -19.78 5.10
C GLU A 532 11.65 -18.33 4.86
N TRP A 533 11.08 -18.05 3.69
CA TRP A 533 10.66 -16.71 3.31
C TRP A 533 9.16 -16.56 3.49
N ASN A 534 8.74 -15.34 3.79
CA ASN A 534 7.35 -14.94 3.86
C ASN A 534 7.24 -13.45 3.50
N GLU A 535 6.05 -12.97 3.16
CA GLU A 535 5.79 -11.55 2.97
C GLU A 535 4.49 -11.12 3.63
N THR A 536 4.37 -9.84 3.90
CA THR A 536 3.13 -9.21 4.34
C THR A 536 2.87 -8.04 3.42
N PRO A 537 1.71 -7.94 2.76
CA PRO A 537 0.55 -8.83 2.84
C PRO A 537 0.89 -10.24 2.36
N GLY A 538 0.24 -11.23 2.98
CA GLY A 538 0.65 -12.63 2.87
C GLY A 538 0.06 -13.37 1.69
N ARG A 539 0.40 -14.66 1.62
CA ARG A 539 -0.04 -15.62 0.61
C ARG A 539 -1.52 -15.52 0.24
N ASP A 540 -2.40 -15.43 1.24
CA ASP A 540 -3.84 -15.51 1.02
C ASP A 540 -4.36 -14.36 0.14
N LEU A 541 -3.80 -13.16 0.31
CA LEU A 541 -4.17 -11.99 -0.49
C LEU A 541 -3.71 -12.12 -1.95
N ILE A 542 -2.48 -12.58 -2.14
CA ILE A 542 -1.90 -12.76 -3.48
C ILE A 542 -2.66 -13.87 -4.22
N LEU A 543 -3.02 -14.95 -3.51
CA LEU A 543 -3.87 -16.01 -4.06
C LEU A 543 -5.25 -15.48 -4.44
N GLU A 544 -5.88 -14.63 -3.62
CA GLU A 544 -7.17 -14.01 -3.96
C GLU A 544 -7.07 -13.18 -5.25
N GLY A 545 -6.01 -12.36 -5.39
CA GLY A 545 -5.77 -11.59 -6.61
C GLY A 545 -5.51 -12.46 -7.84
N VAL A 546 -4.75 -13.55 -7.69
CA VAL A 546 -4.50 -14.50 -8.77
C VAL A 546 -5.77 -15.28 -9.12
N GLU A 547 -6.52 -15.77 -8.14
CA GLU A 547 -7.79 -16.47 -8.35
C GLU A 547 -8.81 -15.58 -9.07
N TYR A 548 -8.88 -14.29 -8.74
CA TYR A 548 -9.68 -13.32 -9.47
C TYR A 548 -9.26 -13.22 -10.95
N GLY A 549 -7.96 -13.07 -11.21
CA GLY A 549 -7.41 -13.06 -12.58
C GLY A 549 -7.60 -14.38 -13.33
N LEU A 550 -7.59 -15.52 -12.61
CA LEU A 550 -7.78 -16.86 -13.16
C LEU A 550 -9.27 -17.21 -13.39
N ALA A 551 -10.19 -16.71 -12.58
CA ALA A 551 -11.64 -16.87 -12.80
C ALA A 551 -12.07 -16.22 -14.12
N GLU A 552 -11.43 -15.11 -14.52
CA GLU A 552 -11.61 -14.50 -15.84
C GLU A 552 -11.08 -15.37 -17.01
N LEU A 553 -10.33 -16.44 -16.72
CA LEU A 553 -9.76 -17.38 -17.70
C LEU A 553 -10.60 -18.66 -17.88
N GLU A 554 -11.69 -18.85 -17.14
CA GLU A 554 -12.54 -20.05 -17.24
C GLU A 554 -13.17 -20.26 -18.64
N SER A 555 -13.13 -19.24 -19.52
CA SER A 555 -13.53 -19.36 -20.92
C SER A 555 -12.45 -19.89 -21.88
N ASN A 556 -11.25 -20.23 -21.40
CA ASN A 556 -10.10 -20.57 -22.23
C ASN A 556 -9.80 -22.10 -22.25
N PHE A 557 -9.69 -22.69 -23.44
CA PHE A 557 -9.57 -24.14 -23.66
C PHE A 557 -8.40 -24.80 -22.89
N PHE A 558 -7.26 -24.11 -22.75
CA PHE A 558 -6.11 -24.60 -21.98
C PHE A 558 -6.38 -24.70 -20.46
N PHE A 559 -7.26 -23.84 -19.94
CA PHE A 559 -7.62 -23.79 -18.53
C PHE A 559 -8.46 -25.01 -18.13
N ASN A 560 -9.35 -25.47 -19.02
CA ASN A 560 -10.14 -26.68 -18.83
C ASN A 560 -9.26 -27.96 -18.80
N ILE A 561 -8.19 -28.01 -19.60
CA ILE A 561 -7.24 -29.13 -19.62
C ILE A 561 -6.44 -29.22 -18.30
N LEU A 562 -6.09 -28.08 -17.70
CA LEU A 562 -5.44 -28.02 -16.38
C LEU A 562 -6.40 -28.42 -15.25
N LYS A 563 -7.67 -28.01 -15.34
CA LYS A 563 -8.74 -28.31 -14.36
C LYS A 563 -9.08 -29.80 -14.31
N GLU A 564 -9.10 -30.50 -15.46
CA GLU A 564 -9.45 -31.93 -15.55
C GLU A 564 -8.41 -32.90 -14.95
N LYS A 565 -7.19 -32.45 -14.61
CA LYS A 565 -6.11 -33.29 -14.10
C LYS A 565 -5.62 -32.93 -12.68
N GLY A 566 -6.43 -32.25 -11.87
CA GLY A 566 -6.00 -31.76 -10.55
C GLY A 566 -4.96 -30.63 -10.62
N GLY A 567 -4.86 -29.93 -11.75
CA GLY A 567 -3.82 -28.93 -12.01
C GLY A 567 -3.98 -27.61 -11.26
N MET A 568 -5.18 -27.29 -10.74
CA MET A 568 -5.38 -26.06 -9.96
C MET A 568 -4.72 -26.13 -8.58
N ASP A 569 -4.73 -27.30 -7.93
CA ASP A 569 -4.04 -27.48 -6.66
C ASP A 569 -2.52 -27.42 -6.83
N ILE A 570 -2.01 -27.93 -7.97
CA ILE A 570 -0.59 -27.84 -8.34
C ILE A 570 -0.21 -26.38 -8.61
N ILE A 571 -0.99 -25.63 -9.40
CA ILE A 571 -0.72 -24.20 -9.66
C ILE A 571 -0.77 -23.40 -8.36
N ARG A 572 -1.79 -23.63 -7.52
CA ARG A 572 -1.90 -23.00 -6.20
C ARG A 572 -0.66 -23.27 -5.37
N THR A 573 -0.23 -24.53 -5.30
CA THR A 573 0.99 -24.93 -4.57
C THR A 573 2.24 -24.24 -5.12
N LEU A 574 2.40 -24.19 -6.45
CA LEU A 574 3.54 -23.51 -7.08
C LEU A 574 3.56 -22.00 -6.83
N ILE A 575 2.40 -21.35 -6.80
CA ILE A 575 2.30 -19.93 -6.43
C ILE A 575 2.64 -19.74 -4.95
N CYS A 576 2.13 -20.60 -4.07
CA CYS A 576 2.49 -20.59 -2.65
C CYS A 576 4.01 -20.72 -2.47
N ASP A 577 4.64 -21.66 -3.17
CA ASP A 577 6.09 -21.87 -3.13
C ASP A 577 6.88 -20.66 -3.67
N ALA A 578 6.30 -19.87 -4.59
CA ALA A 578 6.92 -18.63 -5.06
C ALA A 578 6.82 -17.47 -4.05
N ILE A 579 5.72 -17.40 -3.28
CA ILE A 579 5.47 -16.34 -2.28
C ILE A 579 6.22 -16.63 -0.97
N GLU A 580 6.08 -17.86 -0.47
CA GLU A 580 6.64 -18.35 0.80
C GLU A 580 7.67 -19.47 0.60
N PRO A 581 8.73 -19.26 -0.21
CA PRO A 581 9.67 -20.32 -0.55
C PRO A 581 10.46 -20.81 0.67
N VAL A 582 10.65 -22.13 0.73
CA VAL A 582 11.64 -22.77 1.60
C VAL A 582 12.83 -23.20 0.75
N VAL A 583 14.00 -22.67 1.05
CA VAL A 583 15.24 -22.93 0.28
C VAL A 583 16.37 -23.36 1.18
N PHE A 584 17.13 -24.34 0.72
CA PHE A 584 18.37 -24.76 1.36
C PHE A 584 19.54 -24.01 0.74
N ALA A 585 20.49 -23.65 1.58
CA ALA A 585 21.71 -22.98 1.17
C ALA A 585 22.91 -23.68 1.79
N ARG A 586 23.96 -23.87 0.98
CA ARG A 586 25.18 -24.57 1.38
C ARG A 586 26.22 -23.55 1.78
N ARG A 587 26.95 -23.84 2.86
CA ARG A 587 28.07 -23.00 3.28
C ARG A 587 29.17 -23.04 2.22
N THR A 588 29.71 -21.88 1.89
CA THR A 588 30.84 -21.73 0.96
C THR A 588 31.90 -20.84 1.59
N ASP A 589 33.17 -21.19 1.35
CA ASP A 589 34.32 -20.38 1.79
C ASP A 589 34.65 -19.26 0.80
N THR A 590 33.89 -19.16 -0.30
CA THR A 590 34.07 -18.10 -1.30
C THR A 590 33.54 -16.77 -0.75
N PRO A 591 34.35 -15.70 -0.73
CA PRO A 591 33.86 -14.38 -0.33
C PRO A 591 32.82 -13.84 -1.34
N LEU A 592 31.93 -12.98 -0.86
CA LEU A 592 31.12 -12.12 -1.74
C LEU A 592 32.10 -11.11 -2.37
N LEU A 593 32.21 -11.12 -3.70
CA LEU A 593 33.09 -10.21 -4.46
C LEU A 593 32.45 -8.83 -4.58
#